data_AF-A0A8H6WXV8-F1
#
_entry.id   AF-A0A8H6WXV8-F1
#
_cell.length_a   1.000
_cell.length_b   1.000
_cell.length_c   1.000
_cell.angle_alpha   90.00
_cell.angle_beta   90.00
_cell.angle_gamma   90.00
#
_symmetry.space_group_name_H-M   'P 1'
#
loop_
_entity.id
_entity.type
_entity.pdbx_description
1 polymer ?
#
loop_
_entity_poly.entity_id
_entity_poly.type
_entity_poly.pdbx_seq_one_letter_code
_entity_poly.pdbx_strand_id
1 'polypeptide(L)'
;MSRPNEDDDCYLPIDGIEFFRQLNGRQFNTMNHTYLLPSDNEEIKSTYLGWLALCWYSPSPAVRSIAPHHTVYLPRTDLSLDLGTGKGDWAVQLSEEIPWVFVTSVDIVPIQQREVPERCRFEIWDINTPDMPYKDAYFDLIHARAIHTGIRDYPRFLHQIACILRPGGLVILIEPDLVQYIWCLPPTYSLEVN
;
A
#
# COMPACT_ATOMS: atom_id res chain seq x y z
N MET A 1 -1.34 -35.00 3.47
CA MET A 1 -1.54 -33.55 3.40
C MET A 1 -0.28 -32.91 3.97
N SER A 2 0.69 -32.63 3.11
CA SER A 2 2.00 -32.09 3.47
C SER A 2 1.88 -30.58 3.72
N ARG A 3 2.47 -30.11 4.81
CA ARG A 3 2.63 -28.68 5.12
C ARG A 3 3.41 -27.99 3.98
N PRO A 4 3.20 -26.69 3.72
CA PRO A 4 4.09 -25.93 2.84
C PRO A 4 5.50 -25.95 3.42
N ASN A 5 6.51 -26.10 2.55
CA ASN A 5 7.92 -26.14 2.93
C ASN A 5 8.32 -24.85 3.65
N GLU A 6 9.05 -24.98 4.76
CA GLU A 6 9.59 -23.89 5.58
C GLU A 6 10.84 -23.23 4.95
N ASP A 7 11.10 -23.45 3.65
CA ASP A 7 12.34 -23.03 2.98
C ASP A 7 12.15 -21.92 1.92
N ASP A 8 10.98 -21.27 1.82
CA ASP A 8 10.85 -19.99 1.10
C ASP A 8 11.22 -18.84 2.05
N ASP A 9 12.47 -18.86 2.52
CA ASP A 9 13.07 -17.72 3.19
C ASP A 9 13.10 -16.54 2.21
N CYS A 10 12.18 -15.58 2.41
CA CYS A 10 12.24 -14.25 1.83
C CYS A 10 13.45 -13.50 2.41
N TYR A 11 14.67 -13.89 2.02
CA TYR A 11 15.90 -13.21 2.41
C TYR A 11 15.94 -11.82 1.78
N LEU A 12 15.62 -10.81 2.59
CA LEU A 12 16.01 -9.43 2.32
C LEU A 12 17.55 -9.38 2.24
N PRO A 13 18.16 -8.93 1.13
CA PRO A 13 19.60 -8.75 1.06
C PRO A 13 20.06 -7.85 2.21
N ILE A 14 21.18 -8.21 2.85
CA ILE A 14 21.65 -7.69 4.14
C ILE A 14 21.67 -6.14 4.19
N ASP A 15 21.86 -5.48 3.05
CA ASP A 15 21.89 -4.02 2.93
C ASP A 15 20.84 -3.42 1.97
N GLY A 16 20.11 -4.23 1.20
CA GLY A 16 19.06 -3.79 0.26
C GLY A 16 19.51 -2.75 -0.80
N ILE A 17 20.82 -2.54 -1.00
CA ILE A 17 21.38 -1.40 -1.76
C ILE A 17 20.90 -1.37 -3.21
N GLU A 18 20.69 -2.54 -3.83
CA GLU A 18 20.22 -2.68 -5.22
C GLU A 18 18.84 -2.06 -5.47
N PHE A 19 18.01 -1.94 -4.44
CA PHE A 19 16.69 -1.29 -4.51
C PHE A 19 16.78 0.23 -4.54
N PHE A 20 17.98 0.80 -4.33
CA PHE A 20 18.18 2.23 -4.14
C PHE A 20 19.22 2.84 -5.08
N ARG A 21 18.96 4.07 -5.53
CA ARG A 21 19.90 4.94 -6.22
C ARG A 21 20.01 6.28 -5.51
N GLN A 22 21.19 6.88 -5.54
CA GLN A 22 21.44 8.21 -4.99
C GLN A 22 21.36 9.25 -6.10
N LEU A 23 20.57 10.30 -5.89
CA LEU A 23 20.46 11.45 -6.80
C LEU A 23 20.45 12.73 -5.96
N ASN A 24 21.42 13.62 -6.17
CA ASN A 24 21.52 14.92 -5.50
C ASN A 24 21.44 14.85 -3.95
N GLY A 25 22.00 13.80 -3.36
CA GLY A 25 21.98 13.58 -1.90
C GLY A 25 20.67 13.01 -1.34
N ARG A 26 19.73 12.62 -2.20
CA ARG A 26 18.48 11.93 -1.85
C ARG A 26 18.50 10.50 -2.38
N GLN A 27 17.87 9.58 -1.65
CA GLN A 27 17.76 8.18 -2.03
C GLN A 27 16.44 7.94 -2.77
N PHE A 28 16.46 7.19 -3.87
CA PHE A 28 15.27 6.85 -4.66
C PHE A 28 15.24 5.37 -5.00
N ASN A 29 14.06 4.82 -5.26
CA ASN A 29 13.91 3.44 -5.72
C ASN A 29 14.53 3.22 -7.13
N THR A 30 14.96 1.99 -7.41
CA THR A 30 15.46 1.54 -8.73
C THR A 30 14.45 0.67 -9.48
N MET A 31 13.51 0.05 -8.77
CA MET A 31 12.54 -0.92 -9.30
C MET A 31 11.52 -0.29 -10.25
N ASN A 32 11.09 0.94 -9.96
CA ASN A 32 10.02 1.60 -10.68
C ASN A 32 10.30 3.10 -10.95
N HIS A 33 10.38 3.45 -12.24
CA HIS A 33 10.60 4.83 -12.68
C HIS A 33 9.36 5.74 -12.60
N THR A 34 8.19 5.21 -12.25
CA THR A 34 6.93 5.97 -12.08
C THR A 34 6.82 6.55 -10.68
N TYR A 35 7.24 5.80 -9.65
CA TYR A 35 7.31 6.33 -8.30
C TYR A 35 8.52 7.25 -8.17
N LEU A 36 8.29 8.56 -8.21
CA LEU A 36 9.35 9.58 -8.29
C LEU A 36 9.77 10.11 -6.92
N LEU A 37 9.09 9.73 -5.84
CA LEU A 37 9.41 10.25 -4.52
C LEU A 37 10.67 9.58 -3.95
N PRO A 38 11.43 10.31 -3.11
CA PRO A 38 12.55 9.74 -2.37
C PRO A 38 12.11 8.58 -1.46
N SER A 39 13.03 7.67 -1.17
CA SER A 39 12.85 6.55 -0.24
C SER A 39 13.84 6.64 0.94
N ASP A 40 14.23 7.86 1.30
CA ASP A 40 15.16 8.14 2.40
C ASP A 40 14.44 8.40 3.73
N ASN A 41 15.24 8.47 4.80
CA ASN A 41 14.76 8.71 6.16
C ASN A 41 13.95 9.99 6.32
N GLU A 42 14.14 11.01 5.47
CA GLU A 42 13.33 12.23 5.51
C GLU A 42 11.92 11.95 5.02
N GLU A 43 11.77 11.30 3.86
CA GLU A 43 10.46 10.96 3.32
C GLU A 43 9.71 9.93 4.17
N ILE A 44 10.43 8.95 4.72
CA ILE A 44 9.88 7.97 5.66
C ILE A 44 9.30 8.68 6.89
N LYS A 45 10.00 9.69 7.43
CA LYS A 45 9.49 10.50 8.55
C LYS A 45 8.24 11.29 8.16
N SER A 46 8.23 11.91 6.98
CA SER A 46 7.06 12.65 6.48
C SER A 46 5.83 11.75 6.39
N THR A 47 5.99 10.56 5.80
CA THR A 47 4.91 9.55 5.70
C THR A 47 4.44 9.08 7.08
N TYR A 48 5.37 8.86 8.00
CA TYR A 48 5.07 8.46 9.38
C TYR A 48 4.33 9.55 10.16
N LEU A 49 4.68 10.83 9.99
CA LEU A 49 3.93 11.94 10.58
C LEU A 49 2.50 12.01 10.04
N GLY A 50 2.31 11.77 8.74
CA GLY A 50 0.97 11.64 8.14
C GLY A 50 0.17 10.48 8.73
N TRP A 51 0.82 9.35 9.00
CA TRP A 51 0.22 8.23 9.72
C TRP A 51 -0.20 8.61 11.15
N LEU A 52 0.69 9.24 11.92
CA LEU A 52 0.38 9.69 13.28
C LEU A 52 -0.80 10.67 13.32
N ALA A 53 -0.89 11.58 12.34
CA ALA A 53 -2.02 12.48 12.24
C ALA A 53 -3.35 11.72 12.09
N LEU A 54 -3.39 10.65 11.27
CA LEU A 54 -4.57 9.78 11.16
C LEU A 54 -4.91 9.08 12.47
N CYS A 55 -3.91 8.57 13.20
CA CYS A 55 -4.10 7.97 14.53
C CYS A 55 -4.68 8.96 15.55
N TRP A 56 -4.31 10.24 15.46
CA TRP A 56 -4.86 11.29 16.34
C TRP A 56 -6.35 11.54 16.07
N TYR A 57 -6.79 11.51 14.81
CA TYR A 57 -8.22 11.62 14.48
C TYR A 57 -9.00 10.33 14.77
N SER A 58 -8.32 9.19 14.85
CA SER A 58 -8.91 7.88 15.10
C SER A 58 -7.91 6.94 15.75
N PRO A 59 -8.08 6.51 17.02
CA PRO A 59 -7.09 5.70 17.74
C PRO A 59 -6.81 4.32 17.11
N SER A 60 -7.70 3.83 16.24
CA SER A 60 -7.53 2.62 15.43
C SER A 60 -7.84 2.93 13.96
N PRO A 61 -6.99 3.69 13.24
CA PRO A 61 -7.29 4.07 11.86
C PRO A 61 -7.31 2.86 10.94
N ALA A 62 -6.49 1.82 11.21
CA ALA A 62 -6.56 0.56 10.48
C ALA A 62 -7.92 -0.13 10.63
N VAL A 63 -8.39 -0.37 11.87
CA VAL A 63 -9.69 -1.01 12.11
C VAL A 63 -10.85 -0.13 11.63
N ARG A 64 -10.79 1.18 11.84
CA ARG A 64 -11.85 2.11 11.42
C ARG A 64 -11.94 2.26 9.90
N SER A 65 -10.84 2.07 9.18
CA SER A 65 -10.87 2.02 7.71
C SER A 65 -11.74 0.85 7.21
N ILE A 66 -11.79 -0.26 7.97
CA ILE A 66 -12.53 -1.47 7.62
C ILE A 66 -13.95 -1.45 8.21
N ALA A 67 -14.19 -0.72 9.31
CA ALA A 67 -15.49 -0.54 9.95
C ALA A 67 -15.79 0.94 10.27
N PRO A 68 -16.12 1.78 9.27
CA PRO A 68 -16.34 3.22 9.47
C PRO A 68 -17.57 3.54 10.33
N HIS A 69 -18.50 2.60 10.44
CA HIS A 69 -19.58 2.59 11.42
C HIS A 69 -19.55 1.23 12.13
N HIS A 70 -19.76 1.19 13.45
CA HIS A 70 -19.83 -0.01 14.31
C HIS A 70 -20.85 -1.09 13.87
N THR A 71 -21.44 -0.96 12.68
CA THR A 71 -22.49 -1.78 12.08
C THR A 71 -22.03 -2.58 10.86
N VAL A 72 -20.84 -2.34 10.31
CA VAL A 72 -20.28 -3.22 9.28
C VAL A 72 -19.69 -4.42 10.01
N TYR A 73 -20.41 -5.55 10.01
CA TYR A 73 -19.80 -6.84 10.26
C TYR A 73 -18.56 -6.90 9.37
N LEU A 74 -17.37 -6.97 9.99
CA LEU A 74 -16.19 -7.35 9.24
C LEU A 74 -16.57 -8.69 8.58
N PRO A 75 -16.65 -8.77 7.23
CA PRO A 75 -16.67 -10.08 6.60
C PRO A 75 -15.47 -10.84 7.17
N ARG A 76 -15.53 -12.17 7.24
CA ARG A 76 -14.43 -12.96 7.80
C ARG A 76 -13.12 -12.58 7.09
N THR A 77 -12.34 -11.69 7.68
CA THR A 77 -11.10 -11.15 7.13
C THR A 77 -9.98 -12.01 7.66
N ASP A 78 -9.75 -13.16 7.05
CA ASP A 78 -8.64 -14.03 7.43
C ASP A 78 -7.38 -13.57 6.69
N LEU A 79 -7.52 -13.10 5.45
CA LEU A 79 -6.40 -12.71 4.58
C LEU A 79 -6.54 -11.26 4.10
N SER A 80 -5.57 -10.42 4.48
CA SER A 80 -5.47 -9.01 4.08
C SER A 80 -4.24 -8.76 3.22
N LEU A 81 -4.35 -7.85 2.25
CA LEU A 81 -3.27 -7.38 1.39
C LEU A 81 -3.12 -5.86 1.53
N ASP A 82 -1.92 -5.39 1.86
CA ASP A 82 -1.55 -3.97 1.92
C ASP A 82 -0.57 -3.63 0.80
N LEU A 83 -0.96 -2.74 -0.12
CA LEU A 83 -0.21 -2.40 -1.32
C LEU A 83 0.41 -1.00 -1.19
N GLY A 84 1.73 -0.90 -1.44
CA GLY A 84 2.48 0.34 -1.29
C GLY A 84 2.60 0.75 0.17
N THR A 85 3.00 -0.20 1.02
CA THR A 85 2.91 -0.06 2.48
C THR A 85 3.84 0.99 3.09
N GLY A 86 4.89 1.39 2.36
CA GLY A 86 5.97 2.19 2.91
C GLY A 86 6.64 1.45 4.07
N LYS A 87 6.58 2.02 5.28
CA LYS A 87 7.20 1.45 6.49
C LYS A 87 6.46 0.22 7.04
N GLY A 88 5.20 -0.01 6.69
CA GLY A 88 4.43 -1.13 7.23
C GLY A 88 3.50 -0.80 8.40
N ASP A 89 3.35 0.48 8.78
CA ASP A 89 2.67 0.86 10.03
C ASP A 89 1.20 0.37 10.08
N TRP A 90 0.47 0.46 8.96
CA TRP A 90 -0.92 -0.03 8.88
C TRP A 90 -0.99 -1.56 9.00
N ALA A 91 -0.12 -2.28 8.30
CA ALA A 91 -0.11 -3.74 8.31
C ALA A 91 0.21 -4.30 9.70
N VAL A 92 1.21 -3.72 10.37
CA VAL A 92 1.59 -4.07 11.74
C VAL A 92 0.42 -3.80 12.68
N GLN A 93 -0.14 -2.59 12.68
CA GLN A 93 -1.26 -2.23 13.56
C GLN A 93 -2.46 -3.16 13.34
N LEU A 94 -2.83 -3.44 12.09
CA LEU A 94 -3.98 -4.32 11.80
C LEU A 94 -3.77 -5.74 12.36
N SER A 95 -2.56 -6.28 12.20
CA SER A 95 -2.23 -7.63 12.67
C SER A 95 -2.19 -7.74 14.21
N GLU A 96 -1.86 -6.64 14.90
CA GLU A 96 -1.87 -6.56 16.37
C GLU A 96 -3.29 -6.37 16.92
N GLU A 97 -4.11 -5.56 16.25
CA GLU A 97 -5.48 -5.23 16.70
C GLU A 97 -6.50 -6.32 16.34
N ILE A 98 -6.30 -7.07 15.26
CA ILE A 98 -7.19 -8.16 14.83
C ILE A 98 -6.44 -9.50 14.82
N PRO A 99 -6.47 -10.27 15.92
CA PRO A 99 -5.61 -11.43 16.10
C PRO A 99 -5.81 -12.57 15.09
N TRP A 100 -6.89 -12.63 14.31
CA TRP A 100 -7.08 -13.68 13.32
C TRP A 100 -6.70 -13.27 11.89
N VAL A 101 -6.48 -11.97 11.65
CA VAL A 101 -6.09 -11.47 10.32
C VAL A 101 -4.62 -11.82 10.07
N PHE A 102 -4.35 -12.35 8.88
CA PHE A 102 -3.00 -12.44 8.33
C PHE A 102 -2.82 -11.33 7.29
N VAL A 103 -1.83 -10.46 7.49
CA VAL A 103 -1.53 -9.34 6.60
C VAL A 103 -0.33 -9.68 5.73
N THR A 104 -0.54 -9.66 4.42
CA THR A 104 0.54 -9.62 3.42
C THR A 104 0.73 -8.16 3.03
N SER A 105 1.94 -7.65 3.15
CA SER A 105 2.24 -6.24 2.91
C SER A 105 3.34 -6.10 1.87
N VAL A 106 3.14 -5.20 0.92
CA VAL A 106 3.94 -5.13 -0.31
C VAL A 106 4.49 -3.73 -0.51
N ASP A 107 5.78 -3.65 -0.80
CA ASP A 107 6.41 -2.42 -1.28
C ASP A 107 7.51 -2.72 -2.31
N ILE A 108 7.95 -1.70 -3.04
CA ILE A 108 9.02 -1.79 -4.02
C ILE A 108 10.42 -1.68 -3.40
N VAL A 109 10.52 -1.24 -2.14
CA VAL A 109 11.79 -1.08 -1.43
C VAL A 109 11.76 -1.71 -0.02
N PRO A 110 12.88 -2.31 0.44
CA PRO A 110 13.01 -2.92 1.76
C PRO A 110 13.24 -1.90 2.88
N ILE A 111 12.25 -1.04 3.17
CA ILE A 111 12.35 -0.01 4.23
C ILE A 111 11.65 -0.39 5.54
N GLN A 112 11.07 -1.59 5.58
CA GLN A 112 10.25 -2.07 6.70
C GLN A 112 11.13 -2.61 7.83
N GLN A 113 10.55 -2.68 9.03
CA GLN A 113 11.23 -3.25 10.19
C GLN A 113 11.42 -4.76 10.04
N ARG A 114 12.52 -5.30 10.58
CA ARG A 114 12.84 -6.73 10.51
C ARG A 114 12.02 -7.57 11.48
N GLU A 115 11.69 -7.00 12.64
CA GLU A 115 10.86 -7.65 13.65
C GLU A 115 9.41 -7.26 13.42
N VAL A 116 8.58 -8.24 13.07
CA VAL A 116 7.20 -8.05 12.66
C VAL A 116 6.29 -9.05 13.40
N PRO A 117 5.02 -8.72 13.63
CA PRO A 117 4.09 -9.67 14.25
C PRO A 117 3.99 -10.99 13.47
N GLU A 118 3.73 -12.11 14.14
CA GLU A 118 3.64 -13.45 13.51
C GLU A 118 2.64 -13.52 12.35
N ARG A 119 1.64 -12.64 12.35
CA ARG A 119 0.58 -12.56 11.33
C ARG A 119 0.76 -11.39 10.37
N CYS A 120 1.98 -10.89 10.23
CA CYS A 120 2.34 -9.86 9.27
C CYS A 120 3.58 -10.32 8.50
N ARG A 121 3.54 -10.26 7.16
CA ARG A 121 4.72 -10.50 6.34
C ARG A 121 4.89 -9.40 5.31
N PHE A 122 6.15 -9.12 4.98
CA PHE A 122 6.52 -8.16 3.95
C PHE A 122 7.06 -8.89 2.72
N GLU A 123 6.57 -8.49 1.55
CA GLU A 123 6.98 -8.97 0.25
C GLU A 123 7.49 -7.78 -0.57
N ILE A 124 8.50 -8.01 -1.43
CA ILE A 124 9.08 -6.95 -2.26
C ILE A 124 8.83 -7.26 -3.72
N TRP A 125 7.98 -6.46 -4.34
CA TRP A 125 7.71 -6.53 -5.78
C TRP A 125 6.96 -5.28 -6.27
N ASP A 126 7.03 -5.03 -7.58
CA ASP A 126 6.37 -3.89 -8.20
C ASP A 126 4.91 -4.19 -8.57
N ILE A 127 4.00 -3.49 -7.92
CA ILE A 127 2.55 -3.55 -8.16
C ILE A 127 2.13 -3.12 -9.57
N ASN A 128 3.06 -2.58 -10.38
CA ASN A 128 2.84 -2.30 -11.80
C ASN A 128 3.11 -3.50 -12.73
N THR A 129 3.43 -4.67 -12.17
CA THR A 129 3.54 -5.93 -12.93
C THR A 129 2.27 -6.22 -13.76
N PRO A 130 2.39 -6.84 -14.96
CA PRO A 130 1.23 -7.24 -15.75
C PRO A 130 0.28 -8.18 -15.01
N ASP A 131 0.81 -9.03 -14.13
CA ASP A 131 0.08 -10.02 -13.35
C ASP A 131 0.55 -9.99 -11.90
N MET A 132 -0.40 -9.78 -10.96
CA MET A 132 -0.11 -9.89 -9.53
C MET A 132 0.12 -11.36 -9.16
N PRO A 133 1.09 -11.69 -8.29
CA PRO A 133 1.48 -13.07 -7.98
C PRO A 133 0.49 -13.76 -7.01
N TYR A 134 -0.80 -13.52 -7.17
CA TYR A 134 -1.85 -14.06 -6.31
C TYR A 134 -2.95 -14.73 -7.12
N LYS A 135 -3.64 -15.67 -6.47
CA LYS A 135 -4.78 -16.36 -7.08
C LYS A 135 -6.00 -15.43 -7.12
N ASP A 136 -6.89 -15.68 -8.07
CA ASP A 136 -8.21 -15.07 -8.08
C ASP A 136 -8.96 -15.39 -6.78
N ALA A 137 -9.76 -14.43 -6.30
CA ALA A 137 -10.57 -14.57 -5.09
C ALA A 137 -9.77 -15.11 -3.89
N TYR A 138 -8.61 -14.52 -3.61
CA TYR A 138 -7.71 -14.95 -2.54
C TYR A 138 -7.85 -14.11 -1.28
N PHE A 139 -7.91 -12.78 -1.39
CA PHE A 139 -7.94 -11.86 -0.24
C PHE A 139 -9.36 -11.45 0.14
N ASP A 140 -9.59 -11.31 1.44
CA ASP A 140 -10.83 -10.79 2.02
C ASP A 140 -10.81 -9.25 2.11
N LEU A 141 -9.62 -8.68 2.26
CA LEU A 141 -9.38 -7.24 2.41
C LEU A 141 -8.17 -6.83 1.57
N ILE A 142 -8.31 -5.75 0.80
CA ILE A 142 -7.20 -5.09 0.10
C ILE A 142 -7.17 -3.62 0.51
N HIS A 143 -6.02 -3.15 0.99
CA HIS A 143 -5.77 -1.78 1.39
C HIS A 143 -4.66 -1.18 0.51
N ALA A 144 -4.84 0.08 0.14
CA ALA A 144 -3.78 0.90 -0.43
C ALA A 144 -3.97 2.37 -0.06
N ARG A 145 -2.86 3.08 0.16
CA ARG A 145 -2.89 4.49 0.57
C ARG A 145 -1.82 5.31 -0.13
N ALA A 146 -2.24 6.43 -0.71
CA ALA A 146 -1.38 7.42 -1.35
C ALA A 146 -0.45 6.81 -2.43
N ILE A 147 -0.92 5.76 -3.13
CA ILE A 147 -0.12 5.03 -4.12
C ILE A 147 -0.30 5.56 -5.54
N HIS A 148 -1.28 6.43 -5.80
CA HIS A 148 -1.60 6.94 -7.14
C HIS A 148 -0.39 7.50 -7.92
N THR A 149 0.61 8.10 -7.24
CA THR A 149 1.83 8.60 -7.88
C THR A 149 2.76 7.49 -8.39
N GLY A 150 2.65 6.28 -7.86
CA GLY A 150 3.46 5.11 -8.22
C GLY A 150 2.78 4.17 -9.22
N ILE A 151 1.53 4.42 -9.61
CA ILE A 151 0.75 3.55 -10.51
C ILE A 151 0.71 4.11 -11.93
N ARG A 152 1.16 3.32 -12.92
CA ARG A 152 1.17 3.69 -14.35
C ARG A 152 -0.20 3.64 -14.99
N ASP A 153 -0.97 2.60 -14.65
CA ASP A 153 -2.27 2.31 -15.22
C ASP A 153 -3.23 1.96 -14.07
N TYR A 154 -3.91 2.99 -13.57
CA TYR A 154 -4.81 2.85 -12.44
C TYR A 154 -6.05 2.00 -12.77
N PRO A 155 -6.68 2.11 -13.95
CA PRO A 155 -7.74 1.19 -14.36
C PRO A 155 -7.32 -0.28 -14.35
N ARG A 156 -6.13 -0.61 -14.88
CA ARG A 156 -5.59 -1.98 -14.84
C ARG A 156 -5.34 -2.42 -13.40
N PHE A 157 -4.77 -1.56 -12.57
CA PHE A 157 -4.56 -1.83 -11.14
C PHE A 157 -5.89 -2.16 -10.45
N LEU A 158 -6.94 -1.36 -10.66
CA LEU A 158 -8.27 -1.60 -10.12
C LEU A 158 -8.85 -2.95 -10.59
N HIS A 159 -8.64 -3.30 -11.85
CA HIS A 159 -9.06 -4.59 -12.38
C HIS A 159 -8.32 -5.76 -11.70
N GLN A 160 -7.00 -5.67 -11.55
CA GLN A 160 -6.19 -6.71 -10.90
C GLN A 160 -6.60 -6.92 -9.44
N ILE A 161 -6.75 -5.84 -8.65
CA ILE A 161 -7.17 -5.97 -7.25
C ILE A 161 -8.59 -6.55 -7.15
N ALA A 162 -9.48 -6.23 -8.09
CA ALA A 162 -10.83 -6.80 -8.13
C ALA A 162 -10.82 -8.31 -8.43
N CYS A 163 -9.92 -8.81 -9.27
CA CYS A 163 -9.78 -10.24 -9.58
C CYS A 163 -9.30 -11.06 -8.38
N ILE A 164 -8.32 -10.55 -7.64
CA ILE A 164 -7.73 -11.26 -6.48
C ILE A 164 -8.57 -11.09 -5.20
N LEU A 165 -9.58 -10.21 -5.21
CA LEU A 165 -10.52 -10.01 -4.12
C LEU A 165 -11.62 -11.09 -4.16
N ARG A 166 -11.93 -11.64 -2.99
CA ARG A 166 -13.05 -12.58 -2.85
C ARG A 166 -14.39 -11.89 -3.10
N PRO A 167 -15.40 -12.61 -3.62
CA PRO A 167 -16.77 -12.11 -3.64
C PRO A 167 -17.23 -11.69 -2.24
N GLY A 168 -17.64 -10.43 -2.09
CA GLY A 168 -18.01 -9.85 -0.79
C GLY A 168 -16.84 -9.35 0.07
N GLY A 169 -15.60 -9.41 -0.46
CA GLY A 169 -14.43 -8.78 0.15
C GLY A 169 -14.47 -7.25 0.07
N LEU A 170 -13.59 -6.60 0.82
CA LEU A 170 -13.51 -5.15 0.92
C LEU A 170 -12.23 -4.61 0.27
N VAL A 171 -12.35 -3.51 -0.48
CA VAL A 171 -11.22 -2.70 -0.94
C VAL A 171 -11.27 -1.34 -0.26
N ILE A 172 -10.14 -0.92 0.30
CA ILE A 172 -9.95 0.39 0.92
C ILE A 172 -8.86 1.10 0.14
N LEU A 173 -9.24 2.18 -0.55
CA LEU A 173 -8.31 3.07 -1.25
C LEU A 173 -8.37 4.45 -0.61
N ILE A 174 -7.24 4.93 -0.12
CA ILE A 174 -7.12 6.25 0.49
C ILE A 174 -6.14 7.06 -0.35
N GLU A 175 -6.68 7.88 -1.25
CA GLU A 175 -5.88 8.73 -2.14
C GLU A 175 -6.14 10.21 -1.83
N PRO A 176 -5.15 11.10 -1.99
CA PRO A 176 -5.41 12.53 -1.96
C PRO A 176 -6.30 12.93 -3.13
N ASP A 177 -7.28 13.80 -2.85
CA ASP A 177 -8.06 14.44 -3.90
C ASP A 177 -7.20 15.49 -4.61
N LEU A 178 -6.62 15.11 -5.75
CA LEU A 178 -5.80 15.99 -6.58
C LEU A 178 -6.64 16.93 -7.46
N VAL A 179 -7.95 16.74 -7.54
CA VAL A 179 -8.84 17.49 -8.44
C VAL A 179 -9.13 18.90 -7.92
N GLN A 180 -8.83 19.21 -6.65
CA GLN A 180 -9.01 20.56 -6.10
C GLN A 180 -8.15 21.65 -6.78
N TYR A 181 -7.08 21.29 -7.50
CA TYR A 181 -6.24 22.28 -8.22
C TYR A 181 -6.75 22.66 -9.61
N ILE A 182 -7.70 21.92 -10.21
CA ILE A 182 -8.19 22.20 -11.57
C ILE A 182 -9.45 23.08 -11.57
N TRP A 183 -10.22 23.09 -10.49
CA TRP A 183 -11.45 23.91 -10.40
C TRP A 183 -11.23 25.35 -9.93
N CYS A 184 -10.02 25.70 -9.48
CA CYS A 184 -9.66 27.04 -9.02
C CYS A 184 -8.88 27.88 -10.05
N LEU A 185 -8.65 27.37 -11.26
CA LEU A 185 -8.24 28.24 -12.36
C LEU A 185 -9.48 29.05 -12.81
N PRO A 186 -9.45 30.40 -12.76
CA PRO A 186 -10.50 31.18 -13.41
C PRO A 186 -10.58 30.72 -14.87
N PRO A 187 -11.77 30.61 -15.49
CA PRO A 187 -11.89 30.20 -16.87
C PRO A 187 -11.01 31.11 -17.72
N THR A 188 -9.93 30.56 -18.28
CA THR A 188 -9.10 31.22 -19.28
C THR A 188 -9.94 31.32 -20.55
N TYR A 189 -10.67 32.43 -20.68
CA TYR A 189 -11.24 32.84 -21.95
C TYR A 189 -10.10 33.29 -22.88
N SER A 190 -10.00 32.68 -24.06
CA SER A 190 -9.51 33.21 -25.36
C SER A 190 -9.33 32.02 -26.32
N LEU A 191 -9.64 32.06 -27.62
CA LEU A 191 -9.70 33.17 -28.57
C LEU A 191 -10.69 32.85 -29.72
N GLU A 192 -11.15 33.93 -30.36
CA GLU A 192 -11.96 33.97 -31.58
C GLU A 192 -11.28 33.30 -32.78
N VAL A 193 -12.10 32.67 -33.63
CA VAL A 193 -11.77 32.35 -35.01
C VAL A 193 -12.92 32.87 -35.88
N ASN A 194 -12.54 33.68 -36.88
CA ASN A 194 -13.41 34.45 -37.78
C ASN A 194 -14.53 33.65 -38.43
#